data_AF-A0A7J7NGE2-F1
#
_entry.id   AF-A0A7J7NGE2-F1
#
_cell.length_a   1.000
_cell.length_b   1.000
_cell.length_c   1.000
_cell.angle_alpha   90.00
_cell.angle_beta   90.00
_cell.angle_gamma   90.00
#
_symmetry.space_group_name_H-M   'P 1'
#
loop_
_entity.id
_entity.type
_entity.pdbx_description
1 polymer ?
#
loop_
_entity_poly.entity_id
_entity_poly.type
_entity_poly.pdbx_seq_one_letter_code
_entity_poly.pdbx_strand_id
1 'polypeptide(L)'
;MISFQGRITLAKFVLNSVPIHNMEIYKWPQSLIKEGDNIIRNYIWMGDPTKRKGVILKWEKVCKPIKEGGLEIQSLGEVNNAMFCKLHWVFKQGTKEWAKFMKSKFSSKSGDLICYHKPSTIWKGIQTGAALSKPHIEWLIGNKMQIDFWRDTWAIDIPIMEYNDLPRHL
;
A
#
# COMPACT_ATOMS: atom_id res chain seq x y z
N MET A 1 32.77 -3.34 -15.09
CA MET A 1 32.32 -2.87 -13.77
C MET A 1 31.27 -1.79 -13.98
N ILE A 2 30.06 -1.93 -13.44
CA ILE A 2 28.94 -1.00 -13.70
C ILE A 2 29.18 0.31 -12.94
N SER A 3 28.93 1.46 -13.57
CA SER A 3 29.06 2.77 -12.93
C SER A 3 28.07 2.95 -11.78
N PHE A 4 28.33 3.90 -10.87
CA PHE A 4 27.41 4.19 -9.76
C PHE A 4 26.00 4.56 -10.25
N GLN A 5 25.92 5.44 -11.26
CA GLN A 5 24.64 5.78 -11.90
C GLN A 5 23.97 4.57 -12.55
N GLY A 6 24.74 3.71 -13.24
CA GLY A 6 24.20 2.48 -13.82
C GLY A 6 23.61 1.53 -12.78
N ARG A 7 24.24 1.42 -11.60
CA ARG A 7 23.72 0.64 -10.48
C ARG A 7 22.41 1.21 -9.92
N ILE A 8 22.30 2.54 -9.80
CA ILE A 8 21.04 3.21 -9.41
C ILE A 8 19.94 2.88 -10.40
N THR A 9 20.20 3.02 -11.70
CA THR A 9 19.22 2.72 -12.75
C THR A 9 18.75 1.27 -12.67
N LEU A 10 19.68 0.31 -12.53
CA LEU A 10 19.32 -1.11 -12.38
C LEU A 10 18.52 -1.37 -11.10
N ALA A 11 18.88 -0.74 -9.98
CA ALA A 11 18.10 -0.86 -8.75
C ALA A 11 16.66 -0.36 -8.93
N LYS A 12 16.48 0.81 -9.54
CA LYS A 12 15.17 1.43 -9.78
C LYS A 12 14.26 0.59 -10.68
N PHE A 13 14.78 0.10 -11.80
CA PHE A 13 13.93 -0.54 -12.82
C PHE A 13 13.87 -2.06 -12.69
N VAL A 14 14.94 -2.70 -12.22
CA VAL A 14 15.02 -4.15 -12.14
C VAL A 14 14.77 -4.63 -10.71
N LEU A 15 15.56 -4.20 -9.73
CA LEU A 15 15.45 -4.75 -8.37
C LEU A 15 14.12 -4.40 -7.71
N ASN A 16 13.62 -3.18 -7.91
CA ASN A 16 12.32 -2.77 -7.38
C ASN A 16 11.13 -3.44 -8.07
N SER A 17 11.26 -3.90 -9.33
CA SER A 17 10.13 -4.51 -10.06
C SER A 17 9.93 -5.99 -9.75
N VAL A 18 11.00 -6.72 -9.42
CA VAL A 18 10.95 -8.14 -9.04
C VAL A 18 9.96 -8.46 -7.91
N PRO A 19 9.95 -7.73 -6.76
CA PRO A 19 9.05 -8.07 -5.66
C PRO A 19 7.59 -7.66 -5.88
N ILE A 20 7.31 -6.76 -6.84
CA ILE A 20 5.97 -6.17 -7.05
C ILE A 20 4.90 -7.25 -7.25
N HIS A 21 5.19 -8.26 -8.08
CA HIS A 21 4.22 -9.32 -8.37
C HIS A 21 3.81 -10.09 -7.10
N ASN A 22 4.75 -10.31 -6.18
CA ASN A 22 4.45 -10.98 -4.92
C ASN A 22 3.75 -10.05 -3.92
N MET A 23 4.16 -8.78 -3.85
CA MET A 23 3.57 -7.77 -2.97
C MET A 23 2.12 -7.41 -3.34
N GLU A 24 1.74 -7.57 -4.61
CA GLU A 24 0.35 -7.35 -5.06
C GLU A 24 -0.65 -8.28 -4.36
N ILE A 25 -0.21 -9.47 -3.94
CA ILE A 25 -1.08 -10.50 -3.35
C ILE A 25 -0.81 -10.68 -1.86
N TYR A 26 0.46 -10.67 -1.45
CA TYR A 26 0.87 -11.11 -0.12
C TYR A 26 1.39 -9.98 0.75
N LYS A 27 1.00 -10.02 2.03
CA LYS A 27 1.63 -9.19 3.04
C LYS A 27 3.03 -9.67 3.36
N TRP A 28 4.03 -8.97 2.82
CA TRP A 28 5.43 -9.24 3.16
C TRP A 28 5.71 -8.90 4.64
N PRO A 29 6.43 -9.78 5.37
CA PRO A 29 6.90 -9.46 6.71
C PRO A 29 7.88 -8.28 6.70
N GLN A 30 7.86 -7.47 7.76
CA GLN A 30 8.76 -6.31 7.86
C GLN A 30 10.24 -6.70 7.84
N SER A 31 10.60 -7.89 8.31
CA SER A 31 11.95 -8.43 8.23
C SER A 31 12.40 -8.63 6.78
N LEU A 32 11.54 -9.22 5.94
CA LEU A 32 11.81 -9.48 4.53
C LEU A 32 11.93 -8.17 3.74
N ILE A 33 11.07 -7.19 4.03
CA ILE A 33 11.16 -5.85 3.42
C ILE A 33 12.50 -5.20 3.74
N LYS A 34 12.91 -5.23 5.02
CA LYS A 34 14.20 -4.68 5.46
C LYS A 34 15.38 -5.40 4.80
N GLU A 35 15.28 -6.72 4.64
CA GLU A 35 16.30 -7.50 3.96
C GLU A 35 16.41 -7.14 2.47
N GLY A 36 15.28 -7.00 1.77
CA GLY A 36 15.24 -6.54 0.39
C GLY A 36 15.81 -5.12 0.21
N ASP A 37 15.42 -4.18 1.07
CA ASP A 37 15.96 -2.82 1.08
C ASP A 37 17.49 -2.84 1.33
N ASN A 38 17.99 -3.71 2.21
CA ASN A 38 19.42 -3.88 2.45
C ASN A 38 20.16 -4.45 1.23
N ILE A 39 19.57 -5.41 0.52
CA ILE A 39 20.13 -5.99 -0.72
C ILE A 39 20.28 -4.88 -1.78
N ILE A 40 19.23 -4.09 -1.99
CA ILE A 40 19.23 -2.97 -2.95
C ILE A 40 20.29 -1.95 -2.54
N ARG A 41 20.33 -1.57 -1.27
CA ARG A 41 21.31 -0.61 -0.72
C ARG A 41 22.75 -1.08 -0.90
N ASN A 42 23.05 -2.34 -0.56
CA ASN A 42 24.38 -2.92 -0.73
C ASN A 42 24.76 -2.96 -2.21
N TYR A 43 23.84 -3.39 -3.08
CA TYR A 43 24.09 -3.43 -4.52
C TYR A 43 24.49 -2.06 -5.07
N ILE A 44 23.77 -1.00 -4.72
CA ILE A 44 24.07 0.31 -5.32
C ILE A 44 25.44 0.83 -4.86
N TRP A 45 25.84 0.61 -3.60
CA TRP A 45 27.07 1.19 -3.05
C TRP A 45 28.29 0.29 -3.31
N MET A 46 28.14 -1.03 -3.16
CA MET A 46 29.23 -2.01 -3.29
C MET A 46 29.28 -2.68 -4.67
N GLY A 47 28.16 -2.73 -5.39
CA GLY A 47 28.04 -3.50 -6.65
C GLY A 47 27.79 -4.98 -6.41
N ASP A 48 27.88 -5.41 -5.16
CA ASP A 48 27.67 -6.78 -4.69
C ASP A 48 26.67 -6.74 -3.52
N PRO A 49 25.51 -7.39 -3.63
CA PRO A 49 24.48 -7.38 -2.59
C PRO A 49 24.91 -8.09 -1.28
N THR A 50 25.87 -9.01 -1.36
CA THR A 50 26.33 -9.81 -0.21
C THR A 50 27.31 -9.04 0.68
N LYS A 51 28.00 -8.06 0.11
CA LYS A 51 29.00 -7.26 0.83
C LYS A 51 28.33 -6.15 1.62
N ARG A 52 28.55 -6.16 2.94
CA ARG A 52 28.05 -5.11 3.84
C ARG A 52 29.09 -3.99 3.99
N LYS A 53 28.68 -2.75 3.72
CA LYS A 53 29.43 -1.54 4.14
C LYS A 53 28.59 -0.78 5.14
N GLY A 54 29.24 -0.12 6.09
CA GLY A 54 28.61 0.95 6.87
C GLY A 54 28.23 2.11 5.95
N VAL A 55 27.02 2.09 5.41
CA VAL A 55 26.46 3.23 4.68
C VAL A 55 25.93 4.22 5.72
N ILE A 56 26.50 5.42 5.74
CA ILE A 56 26.20 6.46 6.74
C ILE A 56 24.84 7.15 6.45
N LEU A 57 24.36 7.10 5.20
CA LEU A 57 23.10 7.75 4.79
C LEU A 57 21.89 6.91 5.19
N LYS A 58 20.91 7.53 5.88
CA LYS A 58 19.61 6.90 6.18
C LYS A 58 18.90 6.50 4.88
N TRP A 59 18.34 5.28 4.84
CA TRP A 59 17.67 4.74 3.65
C TRP A 59 16.50 5.62 3.19
N GLU A 60 15.71 6.14 4.13
CA GLU A 60 14.62 7.08 3.86
C GLU A 60 15.07 8.29 3.04
N LYS A 61 16.26 8.85 3.34
CA LYS A 61 16.82 9.99 2.59
C LYS A 61 17.23 9.59 1.17
N VAL A 62 17.74 8.38 1.00
CA VAL A 62 18.09 7.83 -0.33
C VAL A 62 16.83 7.65 -1.18
N CYS A 63 15.71 7.27 -0.57
CA CYS A 63 14.46 7.04 -1.29
C CYS A 63 13.73 8.31 -1.74
N LYS A 64 14.10 9.48 -1.20
CA LYS A 64 13.48 10.76 -1.56
C LYS A 64 13.70 11.13 -3.04
N PRO A 65 12.83 11.99 -3.62
CA PRO A 65 13.04 12.55 -4.94
C PRO A 65 14.41 13.26 -5.07
N ILE A 66 14.93 13.34 -6.30
CA ILE A 66 16.19 14.04 -6.59
C ILE A 66 16.12 15.51 -6.14
N LYS A 67 14.95 16.15 -6.26
CA LYS A 67 14.69 17.52 -5.80
C LYS A 67 14.86 17.70 -4.28
N GLU A 68 14.66 16.64 -3.50
CA GLU A 68 14.85 16.61 -2.04
C GLU A 68 16.25 16.09 -1.65
N GLY A 69 17.17 15.93 -2.62
CA GLY A 69 18.52 15.42 -2.40
C GLY A 69 18.60 13.90 -2.20
N GLY A 70 17.55 13.16 -2.60
CA GLY A 70 17.56 11.70 -2.65
C GLY A 70 17.94 11.15 -4.02
N LEU A 71 17.81 9.82 -4.18
CA LEU A 71 18.09 9.11 -5.41
C LEU A 71 16.83 8.64 -6.13
N GLU A 72 15.63 8.93 -5.62
CA GLU A 72 14.34 8.55 -6.22
C GLU A 72 14.24 7.01 -6.41
N ILE A 73 14.75 6.27 -5.42
CA ILE A 73 14.59 4.82 -5.33
C ILE A 73 13.40 4.56 -4.41
N GLN A 74 12.43 3.78 -4.86
CA GLN A 74 11.30 3.44 -4.01
C GLN A 74 11.72 2.46 -2.92
N SER A 75 11.38 2.74 -1.65
CA SER A 75 11.52 1.75 -0.57
C SER A 75 10.52 0.63 -0.79
N LEU A 76 10.95 -0.61 -0.58
CA LEU A 76 10.06 -1.77 -0.67
C LEU A 76 8.90 -1.70 0.33
N GLY A 77 9.07 -1.01 1.46
CA GLY A 77 7.99 -0.80 2.43
C GLY A 77 6.87 0.07 1.88
N GLU A 78 7.23 1.18 1.24
CA GLU A 78 6.28 2.10 0.60
C GLU A 78 5.58 1.44 -0.58
N VAL A 79 6.32 0.69 -1.41
CA VAL A 79 5.75 -0.07 -2.52
C VAL A 79 4.74 -1.09 -2.02
N ASN A 80 5.07 -1.84 -0.96
CA ASN A 80 4.17 -2.83 -0.37
C ASN A 80 2.89 -2.19 0.21
N ASN A 81 3.02 -1.06 0.90
CA ASN A 81 1.86 -0.30 1.39
C ASN A 81 0.95 0.18 0.25
N ALA A 82 1.55 0.74 -0.82
CA ALA A 82 0.82 1.17 -2.00
C ALA A 82 0.10 0.00 -2.70
N MET A 83 0.73 -1.18 -2.75
CA MET A 83 0.10 -2.39 -3.29
C MET A 83 -1.10 -2.85 -2.45
N PHE A 84 -1.08 -2.71 -1.13
CA PHE A 84 -2.26 -2.99 -0.32
C PHE A 84 -3.40 -2.00 -0.57
N CYS A 85 -3.10 -0.72 -0.75
CA CYS A 85 -4.11 0.26 -1.15
C CYS A 85 -4.75 -0.12 -2.50
N LYS A 86 -3.93 -0.50 -3.49
CA LYS A 86 -4.40 -1.01 -4.78
C LYS A 86 -5.25 -2.27 -4.61
N LEU A 87 -4.80 -3.23 -3.79
CA LEU A 87 -5.53 -4.48 -3.52
C LEU A 87 -6.90 -4.21 -2.88
N HIS A 88 -6.96 -3.31 -1.90
CA HIS A 88 -8.23 -2.88 -1.29
C HIS A 88 -9.15 -2.20 -2.30
N TRP A 89 -8.61 -1.35 -3.17
CA TRP A 89 -9.39 -0.70 -4.23
C TRP A 89 -9.98 -1.70 -5.23
N VAL A 90 -9.18 -2.66 -5.72
CA VAL A 90 -9.66 -3.73 -6.60
C VAL A 90 -10.65 -4.64 -5.87
N PHE A 91 -10.44 -4.89 -4.58
CA PHE A 91 -11.42 -5.60 -3.76
C PHE A 91 -12.76 -4.85 -3.68
N LYS A 92 -12.77 -3.52 -3.49
CA LYS A 92 -13.99 -2.71 -3.41
C LYS A 92 -14.68 -2.55 -4.77
N GLN A 93 -13.95 -2.08 -5.78
CA GLN A 93 -14.51 -1.67 -7.07
C GLN A 93 -14.39 -2.71 -8.19
N GLY A 94 -13.63 -3.78 -7.96
CA GLY A 94 -13.41 -4.81 -8.97
C GLY A 94 -14.70 -5.54 -9.36
N THR A 95 -14.87 -5.71 -10.66
CA THR A 95 -15.96 -6.47 -11.30
C THR A 95 -15.51 -7.83 -11.82
N LYS A 96 -14.20 -8.11 -11.81
CA LYS A 96 -13.61 -9.40 -12.23
C LYS A 96 -13.96 -10.52 -11.25
N GLU A 97 -13.92 -11.76 -11.73
CA GLU A 97 -14.25 -12.96 -10.93
C GLU A 97 -13.45 -13.07 -9.63
N TRP A 98 -12.16 -12.74 -9.66
CA TRP A 98 -11.34 -12.67 -8.45
C TRP A 98 -11.93 -11.72 -7.40
N ALA A 99 -12.37 -10.53 -7.80
CA ALA A 99 -12.94 -9.55 -6.87
C ALA A 99 -14.30 -10.04 -6.34
N LYS A 100 -15.13 -10.65 -7.18
CA LYS A 100 -16.40 -11.26 -6.76
C LYS A 100 -16.18 -12.37 -5.73
N PHE A 101 -15.22 -13.26 -5.98
CA PHE A 101 -14.83 -14.33 -5.05
C PHE A 101 -14.29 -13.76 -3.73
N MET A 102 -13.45 -12.73 -3.79
CA MET A 102 -12.92 -12.11 -2.58
C MET A 102 -14.03 -11.44 -1.77
N LYS A 103 -14.94 -10.70 -2.42
CA LYS A 103 -16.13 -10.11 -1.77
C LYS A 103 -16.99 -11.19 -1.12
N SER A 104 -17.31 -12.29 -1.81
CA SER A 104 -18.11 -13.37 -1.21
C SER A 104 -17.41 -14.03 -0.01
N LYS A 105 -16.07 -14.11 -0.04
CA LYS A 105 -15.27 -14.69 1.04
C LYS A 105 -15.05 -13.74 2.22
N PHE A 106 -14.95 -12.45 1.98
CA PHE A 106 -14.44 -11.46 2.94
C PHE A 106 -15.39 -10.29 3.23
N SER A 107 -16.57 -10.26 2.62
CA SER A 107 -17.64 -9.31 2.95
C SER A 107 -18.71 -9.92 3.84
N SER A 108 -19.28 -9.09 4.71
CA SER A 108 -20.50 -9.35 5.46
C SER A 108 -21.71 -9.34 4.51
N LYS A 109 -22.87 -9.83 5.00
CA LYS A 109 -24.15 -9.72 4.31
C LYS A 109 -24.56 -8.26 4.02
N SER A 110 -24.03 -7.31 4.80
CA SER A 110 -24.20 -5.86 4.61
C SER A 110 -23.28 -5.26 3.53
N GLY A 111 -22.36 -6.03 2.95
CA GLY A 111 -21.35 -5.53 1.99
C GLY A 111 -20.08 -4.97 2.64
N ASP A 112 -20.04 -4.88 3.97
CA ASP A 112 -18.86 -4.43 4.72
C ASP A 112 -17.75 -5.47 4.78
N LEU A 113 -16.53 -5.04 5.07
CA LEU A 113 -15.42 -5.93 5.39
C LEU A 113 -15.75 -6.74 6.66
N ILE A 114 -15.48 -8.04 6.65
CA ILE A 114 -15.66 -8.90 7.83
C ILE A 114 -14.83 -8.38 9.02
N CYS A 115 -15.39 -8.46 10.24
CA CYS A 115 -14.71 -7.98 11.45
C CYS A 115 -14.01 -9.10 12.25
N TYR A 116 -14.31 -10.37 11.97
CA TYR A 116 -13.75 -11.51 12.71
C TYR A 116 -12.47 -12.05 12.09
N HIS A 117 -11.67 -12.75 12.90
CA HIS A 117 -10.41 -13.33 12.47
C HIS A 117 -10.63 -14.44 11.43
N LYS A 118 -9.95 -14.33 10.29
CA LYS A 118 -9.92 -15.36 9.24
C LYS A 118 -8.46 -15.65 8.88
N PRO A 119 -7.99 -16.91 8.96
CA PRO A 119 -6.60 -17.25 8.68
C PRO A 119 -6.33 -17.12 7.17
N SER A 120 -5.90 -15.93 6.75
CA SER A 120 -5.52 -15.64 5.37
C SER A 120 -4.50 -14.49 5.34
N THR A 121 -3.40 -14.70 4.62
CA THR A 121 -2.36 -13.69 4.40
C THR A 121 -2.88 -12.54 3.54
N ILE A 122 -3.71 -12.85 2.54
CA ILE A 122 -4.35 -11.86 1.65
C ILE A 122 -5.34 -11.00 2.44
N TRP A 123 -6.08 -11.59 3.38
CA TRP A 123 -7.03 -10.86 4.22
C TRP A 123 -6.36 -9.78 5.07
N LYS A 124 -5.22 -10.11 5.69
CA LYS A 124 -4.41 -9.12 6.43
C LYS A 124 -3.92 -7.98 5.52
N GLY A 125 -3.59 -8.29 4.27
CA GLY A 125 -3.25 -7.29 3.24
C GLY A 125 -4.43 -6.35 2.97
N ILE A 126 -5.62 -6.89 2.72
CA ILE A 126 -6.84 -6.11 2.48
C ILE A 126 -7.20 -5.22 3.68
N GLN A 127 -7.14 -5.74 4.91
CA GLN A 127 -7.38 -4.96 6.12
C GLN A 127 -6.37 -3.81 6.27
N THR A 128 -5.09 -4.08 6.01
CA THR A 128 -4.03 -3.05 6.05
C THR A 128 -4.29 -1.98 4.98
N GLY A 129 -4.60 -2.40 3.75
CA GLY A 129 -4.92 -1.50 2.64
C GLY A 129 -6.18 -0.67 2.90
N ALA A 130 -7.20 -1.26 3.53
CA ALA A 130 -8.41 -0.54 3.94
C ALA A 130 -8.08 0.55 4.96
N ALA A 131 -7.27 0.25 5.98
CA ALA A 131 -6.85 1.24 6.96
C ALA A 131 -6.03 2.39 6.34
N LEU A 132 -5.15 2.09 5.37
CA LEU A 132 -4.33 3.09 4.69
C LEU A 132 -5.13 3.95 3.70
N SER A 133 -6.07 3.36 2.97
CA SER A 133 -6.78 4.04 1.88
C SER A 133 -8.08 4.72 2.32
N LYS A 134 -8.77 4.25 3.36
CA LYS A 134 -10.04 4.85 3.83
C LYS A 134 -9.97 6.38 4.03
N PRO A 135 -8.94 6.96 4.66
CA PRO A 135 -8.85 8.41 4.84
C PRO A 135 -8.64 9.20 3.54
N HIS A 136 -8.31 8.51 2.45
CA HIS A 136 -7.95 9.10 1.16
C HIS A 136 -8.95 8.72 0.05
N ILE A 137 -10.09 8.11 0.40
CA ILE A 137 -11.15 7.74 -0.53
C ILE A 137 -12.35 8.65 -0.26
N GLU A 138 -12.77 9.35 -1.30
CA GLU A 138 -13.98 10.17 -1.31
C GLU A 138 -15.03 9.55 -2.23
N TRP A 139 -16.30 9.68 -1.83
CA TRP A 139 -17.42 9.25 -2.64
C TRP A 139 -17.87 10.36 -3.59
N LEU A 140 -17.85 10.06 -4.89
CA LEU A 140 -18.45 10.95 -5.89
C LEU A 140 -19.98 10.80 -5.87
N ILE A 141 -20.67 11.89 -5.54
CA ILE A 141 -22.13 11.94 -5.51
C ILE A 141 -22.66 11.71 -6.93
N GLY A 142 -23.36 10.59 -7.11
CA GLY A 142 -23.93 10.19 -8.40
C GLY A 142 -25.16 9.32 -8.19
N ASN A 143 -25.12 8.09 -8.72
CA ASN A 143 -26.29 7.20 -8.69
C ASN A 143 -26.52 6.68 -7.25
N LYS A 144 -27.67 7.04 -6.67
CA LYS A 144 -28.05 6.98 -5.23
C LYS A 144 -28.05 5.60 -4.56
N MET A 145 -27.49 4.56 -5.18
CA MET A 145 -27.65 3.17 -4.77
C MET A 145 -26.50 2.59 -3.94
N GLN A 146 -25.39 3.32 -3.73
CA GLN A 146 -24.18 2.76 -3.09
C GLN A 146 -23.56 3.61 -1.97
N ILE A 147 -24.07 4.80 -1.69
CA ILE A 147 -23.50 5.71 -0.68
C ILE A 147 -24.35 5.62 0.60
N ASP A 148 -23.73 5.30 1.73
CA ASP A 148 -24.31 5.43 3.06
C ASP A 148 -24.17 6.88 3.52
N PHE A 149 -25.29 7.60 3.58
CA PHE A 149 -25.32 9.02 3.95
C PHE A 149 -24.57 9.34 5.26
N TRP A 150 -24.57 8.44 6.24
CA TRP A 150 -24.01 8.71 7.56
C TRP A 150 -22.57 8.25 7.72
N ARG A 151 -22.23 7.12 7.10
CA ARG A 151 -20.94 6.42 7.32
C ARG A 151 -19.91 6.70 6.25
N ASP A 152 -20.32 7.15 5.08
CA ASP A 152 -19.41 7.43 3.98
C ASP A 152 -18.97 8.90 3.96
N THR A 153 -17.72 9.11 3.54
CA THR A 153 -17.14 10.44 3.31
C THR A 153 -17.53 10.93 1.91
N TRP A 154 -18.62 11.70 1.83
CA TRP A 154 -19.19 12.17 0.55
C TRP A 154 -19.32 13.70 0.42
N ALA A 155 -19.19 14.45 1.51
CA ALA A 155 -19.38 15.92 1.53
C ALA A 155 -18.26 16.70 2.25
N ILE A 156 -17.62 16.09 3.25
CA ILE A 156 -16.60 16.68 4.14
C ILE A 156 -15.52 15.62 4.39
N ASP A 157 -14.39 16.01 5.00
CA ASP A 157 -13.22 15.12 5.21
C ASP A 157 -13.48 13.92 6.14
N ILE A 158 -14.61 13.90 6.87
CA ILE A 158 -15.01 12.84 7.80
C ILE A 158 -16.46 12.40 7.56
N PRO A 159 -16.84 11.16 7.90
CA PRO A 159 -18.24 10.75 7.89
C PRO A 159 -19.11 11.66 8.75
N ILE A 160 -20.34 11.94 8.30
CA ILE A 160 -21.27 12.83 9.03
C ILE A 160 -21.55 12.31 10.44
N MET A 161 -21.60 10.99 10.63
CA MET A 161 -21.79 10.37 11.96
C MET A 161 -20.71 10.74 12.98
N GLU A 162 -19.50 11.09 12.54
CA GLU A 162 -18.39 11.49 13.41
C GLU A 162 -18.37 13.01 13.66
N TYR A 163 -19.33 13.75 13.09
CA TYR A 163 -19.46 15.19 13.29
C TYR A 163 -20.13 15.49 14.64
N ASN A 164 -19.33 16.00 15.59
CA ASN A 164 -19.74 16.23 16.98
C ASN A 164 -20.83 17.29 17.20
N ASP A 165 -21.15 18.11 16.19
CA ASP A 165 -22.14 19.20 16.27
C ASP A 165 -23.48 18.86 15.60
N LEU A 166 -23.79 17.57 15.41
CA LEU A 166 -25.12 17.18 14.92
C LEU A 166 -26.20 17.52 15.97
N PRO A 167 -27.32 18.16 15.56
CA PRO A 167 -28.40 18.49 16.47
C PRO A 167 -28.95 17.20 17.11
N ARG A 168 -28.95 17.14 18.45
CA ARG A 168 -29.33 15.96 19.26
C ARG A 168 -30.82 15.53 19.14
N HIS A 169 -31.56 16.06 18.18
CA HIS A 169 -33.00 15.89 18.01
C HIS A 169 -33.40 15.31 16.64
N LEU A 170 -32.45 14.72 15.90
CA LEU A 170 -32.71 13.91 14.71
C LEU A 170 -32.66 12.42 15.04
#